data_AF-A0A1G4BSL0-F1
#
_entry.id   AF-A0A1G4BSL0-F1
#
_cell.length_a   1.000
_cell.length_b   1.000
_cell.length_c   1.000
_cell.angle_alpha   90.00
_cell.angle_beta   90.00
_cell.angle_gamma   90.00
#
_symmetry.space_group_name_H-M   'P 1'
#
loop_
_entity.id
_entity.type
_entity.pdbx_description
1 polymer ?
#
loop_
_entity_poly.entity_id
_entity_poly.type
_entity_poly.pdbx_seq_one_letter_code
_entity_poly.pdbx_strand_id
1 'polypeptide(L)'
;MGLPLRMNNIHAPTVPSGPASNTSINGHLSCLTFVELQRKKEDMEAELKALVRTTRARIIHLRNDYKELMAMVEKQLHEHFASLKEEDVPEVPLPGGADNLADHPASRLLEEPFAKVNSVVPGSPADLAGLEPNDHIRNFGYVNRSNHDNLKKVAECVQGNEGRFAGLSHSALVREE
;
A
#
# COMPACT_ATOMS: atom_id res chain seq x y z
N MET A 1 -36.70 -26.24 53.00
CA MET A 1 -35.90 -27.49 52.95
C MET A 1 -35.16 -27.51 51.62
N GLY A 2 -33.94 -26.95 51.59
CA GLY A 2 -33.16 -26.81 50.36
C GLY A 2 -32.55 -28.14 49.92
N LEU A 3 -32.70 -28.48 48.64
CA LEU A 3 -32.01 -29.61 48.01
C LEU A 3 -30.63 -29.12 47.53
N PRO A 4 -29.51 -29.80 47.89
CA PRO A 4 -28.21 -29.39 47.40
C PRO A 4 -28.02 -29.89 45.95
N LEU A 5 -27.58 -28.99 45.08
CA LEU A 5 -27.13 -29.29 43.73
C LEU A 5 -25.90 -30.21 43.81
N ARG A 6 -26.04 -31.38 43.21
CA ARG A 6 -24.99 -32.40 43.07
C ARG A 6 -24.23 -32.07 41.80
N MET A 7 -23.13 -31.33 41.90
CA MET A 7 -22.17 -31.19 40.82
C MET A 7 -21.14 -32.31 40.93
N ASN A 8 -21.32 -33.35 40.12
CA ASN A 8 -20.39 -34.47 40.03
C ASN A 8 -19.22 -34.10 39.10
N ASN A 9 -18.06 -33.89 39.72
CA ASN A 9 -16.70 -34.17 39.27
C ASN A 9 -16.40 -34.12 37.75
N ILE A 10 -15.97 -32.94 37.29
CA ILE A 10 -15.13 -32.84 36.08
C ILE A 10 -13.72 -33.30 36.49
N HIS A 11 -13.35 -34.52 36.12
CA HIS A 11 -11.95 -34.95 36.17
C HIS A 11 -11.19 -34.28 35.01
N ALA A 12 -10.36 -33.30 35.34
CA ALA A 12 -9.33 -32.85 34.41
C ALA A 12 -8.21 -33.91 34.41
N PRO A 13 -7.83 -34.50 33.27
CA PRO A 13 -6.68 -35.41 33.23
C PRO A 13 -5.42 -34.59 33.52
N THR A 14 -4.80 -34.85 34.67
CA THR A 14 -3.44 -34.37 34.94
C THR A 14 -2.49 -35.12 34.02
N VAL A 15 -2.03 -34.46 32.96
CA VAL A 15 -0.86 -34.91 32.20
C VAL A 15 0.39 -34.51 32.98
N PRO A 16 1.35 -35.42 33.22
CA PRO A 16 2.63 -35.04 33.80
C PRO A 16 3.33 -34.13 32.79
N SER A 17 3.44 -32.84 33.11
CA SER A 17 4.37 -31.96 32.41
C SER A 17 5.77 -32.50 32.64
N GLY A 18 6.30 -33.21 31.66
CA GLY A 18 7.73 -33.47 31.57
C GLY A 18 8.48 -32.13 31.57
N PRO A 19 9.79 -32.12 31.86
CA PRO A 19 10.58 -30.90 31.80
C PRO A 19 10.40 -30.30 30.42
N ALA A 20 9.71 -29.16 30.34
CA ALA A 20 9.71 -28.35 29.15
C ALA A 20 11.15 -27.89 29.00
N SER A 21 11.89 -28.54 28.09
CA SER A 21 13.23 -28.12 27.67
C SER A 21 13.12 -26.80 26.90
N ASN A 22 12.67 -25.75 27.60
CA ASN A 22 13.05 -24.40 27.29
C ASN A 22 14.51 -24.32 27.69
N THR A 23 15.39 -24.77 26.81
CA THR A 23 16.82 -24.49 26.95
C THR A 23 16.97 -22.99 26.79
N SER A 24 16.74 -22.26 27.87
CA SER A 24 17.14 -20.87 28.00
C SER A 24 18.65 -20.84 27.83
N ILE A 25 19.07 -20.61 26.59
CA ILE A 25 20.45 -20.42 26.14
C ILE A 25 21.24 -19.42 27.00
N ASN A 26 20.53 -18.57 27.74
CA ASN A 26 21.09 -17.60 28.68
C ASN A 26 21.70 -18.23 29.95
N GLY A 27 21.23 -19.40 30.40
CA GLY A 27 21.72 -20.04 31.63
C GLY A 27 23.01 -20.87 31.47
N HIS A 28 23.38 -21.23 30.24
CA HIS A 28 24.52 -22.11 29.96
C HIS A 28 25.86 -21.37 29.86
N LEU A 29 25.84 -20.03 29.74
CA LEU A 29 27.07 -19.27 29.52
C LEU A 29 27.94 -19.17 30.79
N SER A 30 27.36 -19.28 31.98
CA SER A 30 28.08 -19.13 33.26
C SER A 30 28.98 -20.30 33.64
N CYS A 31 28.85 -21.46 32.98
CA CYS A 31 29.66 -22.65 33.23
C CYS A 31 30.74 -22.89 32.15
N LEU A 32 30.83 -22.00 31.15
CA LEU A 32 31.78 -22.14 30.05
C LEU A 32 33.12 -21.47 30.41
N THR A 33 34.20 -22.10 29.96
CA THR A 33 35.53 -21.49 30.00
C THR A 33 35.60 -20.29 29.06
N PHE A 34 36.55 -19.38 29.30
CA PHE A 34 36.77 -18.21 28.45
C PHE A 34 36.95 -18.56 26.97
N VAL A 35 37.67 -19.66 26.68
CA VAL A 35 37.93 -20.12 25.30
C VAL A 35 36.63 -20.58 24.62
N GLU A 36 35.75 -21.25 25.35
CA GLU A 36 34.47 -21.71 24.83
C GLU A 36 33.50 -20.54 24.60
N LEU A 37 33.49 -19.56 25.52
CA LEU A 37 32.72 -18.33 25.35
C LEU A 37 33.16 -17.55 24.12
N GLN A 38 34.47 -17.44 23.89
CA GLN A 38 35.02 -16.75 22.74
C GLN A 38 34.68 -17.46 21.43
N ARG A 39 34.81 -18.79 21.37
CA ARG A 39 34.36 -19.57 20.19
C ARG A 39 32.88 -19.37 19.91
N LYS A 40 32.04 -19.46 20.95
CA LYS A 40 30.60 -19.28 20.81
C LYS A 40 30.23 -17.87 20.33
N LYS A 41 30.95 -16.85 20.80
CA LYS A 41 30.83 -15.48 20.27
C LYS A 41 31.16 -15.44 18.79
N GLU A 42 32.29 -16.00 18.37
CA GLU A 42 32.72 -16.01 16.97
C GLU A 42 31.74 -16.75 16.06
N ASP A 43 31.19 -17.88 16.51
CA ASP A 43 30.16 -18.64 15.79
C ASP A 43 28.89 -17.81 15.61
N MET A 44 28.40 -17.16 16.67
CA MET A 44 27.22 -16.28 16.59
C MET A 44 27.48 -15.07 15.69
N GLU A 45 28.65 -14.45 15.78
CA GLU A 45 29.04 -13.35 14.91
C GLU A 45 29.10 -13.80 13.44
N ALA A 46 29.67 -14.97 13.17
CA ALA A 46 29.75 -15.54 11.84
C ALA A 46 28.36 -15.84 11.25
N GLU A 47 27.47 -16.44 12.04
CA GLU A 47 26.08 -16.72 11.65
C GLU A 47 25.33 -15.43 11.33
N LEU A 48 25.41 -14.43 12.22
CA LEU A 48 24.76 -13.13 12.02
C LEU A 48 25.30 -12.43 10.77
N LYS A 49 26.61 -12.47 10.55
CA LYS A 49 27.28 -11.88 9.38
C LYS A 49 26.88 -12.60 8.08
N ALA A 50 26.72 -13.92 8.11
CA ALA A 50 26.25 -14.71 6.97
C ALA A 50 24.78 -14.38 6.64
N LEU A 51 23.91 -14.34 7.65
CA LEU A 51 22.49 -13.99 7.48
C LEU A 51 22.31 -12.58 6.89
N VAL A 52 23.03 -11.59 7.41
CA VAL A 52 22.97 -10.22 6.89
C VAL A 52 23.36 -10.19 5.40
N ARG A 53 24.36 -10.96 4.99
CA ARG A 53 24.77 -11.04 3.57
C ARG A 53 23.67 -11.64 2.69
N THR A 54 23.14 -12.80 3.07
CA THR A 54 22.13 -13.50 2.27
C THR A 54 20.84 -12.68 2.16
N THR A 55 20.39 -12.07 3.26
CA THR A 55 19.23 -11.19 3.26
C THR A 55 19.46 -9.95 2.38
N ARG A 56 20.63 -9.31 2.48
CA ARG A 56 20.96 -8.14 1.62
C ARG A 56 20.98 -8.52 0.15
N ALA A 57 21.61 -9.63 -0.22
CA ALA A 57 21.63 -10.11 -1.61
C ALA A 57 20.20 -10.34 -2.12
N ARG A 58 19.36 -11.02 -1.33
CA ARG A 58 17.95 -11.26 -1.69
C ARG A 58 17.17 -9.96 -1.92
N ILE A 59 17.35 -8.95 -1.05
CA ILE A 59 16.69 -7.64 -1.21
C ILE A 59 17.14 -6.95 -2.50
N ILE A 60 18.44 -7.00 -2.81
CA ILE A 60 18.98 -6.38 -4.03
C ILE A 60 18.35 -7.02 -5.26
N HIS A 61 18.31 -8.36 -5.33
CA HIS A 61 17.69 -9.06 -6.45
C HIS A 61 16.22 -8.69 -6.61
N LEU A 62 15.42 -8.77 -5.53
CA LEU A 62 14.00 -8.41 -5.60
C LEU A 62 13.76 -6.97 -6.07
N ARG A 63 14.61 -6.02 -5.65
CA ARG A 63 14.51 -4.64 -6.11
C ARG A 63 14.83 -4.48 -7.59
N ASN A 64 15.84 -5.19 -8.07
CA ASN A 64 16.22 -5.17 -9.48
C ASN A 64 15.13 -5.83 -10.33
N ASP A 65 14.68 -7.02 -9.94
CA ASP A 65 13.62 -7.77 -10.61
C ASP A 65 12.33 -6.94 -10.69
N TYR A 66 11.96 -6.25 -9.60
CA TYR A 66 10.81 -5.35 -9.59
C TYR A 66 10.97 -4.20 -10.58
N LYS A 67 12.14 -3.57 -10.63
CA LYS A 67 12.43 -2.48 -11.57
C LYS A 67 12.30 -2.95 -13.02
N GLU A 68 12.84 -4.13 -13.33
CA GLU A 68 12.75 -4.74 -14.66
C GLU A 68 11.31 -5.11 -15.02
N LEU A 69 10.57 -5.70 -14.08
CA LEU A 69 9.16 -6.02 -14.24
C LEU A 69 8.34 -4.76 -14.55
N MET A 70 8.53 -3.68 -13.79
CA MET A 70 7.82 -2.43 -14.02
C MET A 70 8.14 -1.84 -15.40
N ALA A 71 9.41 -1.88 -15.82
CA ALA A 71 9.80 -1.43 -17.16
C ALA A 71 9.14 -2.27 -18.26
N MET A 72 9.02 -3.59 -18.05
CA MET A 72 8.34 -4.47 -19.01
C MET A 72 6.83 -4.22 -19.06
N VAL A 73 6.20 -4.00 -17.90
CA VAL A 73 4.77 -3.62 -17.82
C VAL A 73 4.53 -2.32 -18.57
N GLU A 74 5.36 -1.30 -18.32
CA GLU A 74 5.28 -0.02 -19.03
C GLU A 74 5.44 -0.20 -20.53
N LYS A 75 6.43 -0.99 -20.97
CA LYS A 75 6.66 -1.26 -22.39
C LYS A 75 5.45 -1.93 -23.06
N GLN A 76 4.92 -3.00 -22.47
CA GLN A 76 3.75 -3.71 -23.03
C GLN A 76 2.52 -2.80 -23.09
N LEU A 77 2.35 -1.93 -22.07
CA LEU A 77 1.28 -0.96 -22.05
C LEU A 77 1.41 0.03 -23.23
N HIS A 78 2.61 0.54 -23.47
CA HIS A 78 2.88 1.43 -24.60
C HIS A 78 2.70 0.73 -25.95
N GLU A 79 3.15 -0.50 -26.11
CA GLU A 79 2.99 -1.29 -27.34
C GLU A 79 1.50 -1.54 -27.64
N HIS A 80 0.72 -1.92 -26.64
CA HIS A 80 -0.72 -2.13 -26.80
C HIS A 80 -1.43 -0.84 -27.23
N PHE A 81 -1.09 0.30 -26.62
CA PHE A 81 -1.69 1.59 -26.99
C PHE A 81 -1.14 2.19 -28.30
N ALA A 82 0.09 1.84 -28.69
CA ALA A 82 0.65 2.24 -29.98
C ALA A 82 0.02 1.41 -31.11
N SER A 83 -0.11 0.09 -30.94
CA SER A 83 -0.76 -0.81 -31.90
C SER A 83 -2.24 -0.48 -32.11
N LEU A 84 -2.96 -0.04 -31.07
CA LEU A 84 -4.34 0.45 -31.18
C LEU A 84 -4.46 1.78 -31.94
N LYS A 85 -3.39 2.58 -32.03
CA LYS A 85 -3.37 3.81 -32.85
C LYS A 85 -3.09 3.54 -34.32
N GLU A 86 -2.53 2.38 -34.65
CA GLU A 86 -2.21 2.01 -36.04
C GLU A 86 -3.37 1.30 -36.76
N GLU A 87 -4.40 0.80 -36.06
CA GLU A 87 -5.58 0.15 -36.67
C GLU A 87 -6.75 1.11 -37.06
N ASP A 88 -6.52 2.42 -37.17
CA ASP A 88 -7.48 3.36 -37.81
C ASP A 88 -7.01 3.73 -39.24
N VAL A 89 -7.71 3.19 -40.25
CA VAL A 89 -7.54 3.43 -41.70
C VAL A 89 -8.50 4.57 -42.15
N PRO A 90 -8.50 5.08 -43.40
CA PRO A 90 -7.57 5.96 -44.12
C PRO A 90 -8.00 7.45 -44.13
N GLU A 91 -7.04 8.29 -44.49
CA GLU A 91 -7.12 9.73 -44.80
C GLU A 91 -8.30 10.12 -45.75
N VAL A 92 -9.22 10.99 -45.28
CA VAL A 92 -10.17 11.73 -46.12
C VAL A 92 -9.82 13.22 -46.04
N PRO A 93 -9.21 13.83 -47.07
CA PRO A 93 -8.83 15.24 -47.04
C PRO A 93 -10.00 16.17 -47.39
N LEU A 94 -10.38 17.11 -46.50
CA LEU A 94 -11.06 18.36 -46.89
C LEU A 94 -10.73 19.52 -45.91
N PRO A 95 -10.74 20.78 -46.38
CA PRO A 95 -9.83 21.82 -45.94
C PRO A 95 -10.49 22.98 -45.17
N GLY A 96 -9.71 23.62 -44.30
CA GLY A 96 -9.87 25.04 -43.95
C GLY A 96 -10.70 25.34 -42.69
N GLY A 97 -10.04 25.84 -41.65
CA GLY A 97 -10.68 26.48 -40.50
C GLY A 97 -9.84 26.34 -39.23
N ALA A 98 -8.88 27.24 -39.05
CA ALA A 98 -8.10 27.32 -37.82
C ALA A 98 -9.01 27.63 -36.61
N ASP A 99 -8.86 26.83 -35.55
CA ASP A 99 -8.73 27.20 -34.14
C ASP A 99 -9.41 26.15 -33.24
N ASN A 100 -8.62 25.21 -32.74
CA ASN A 100 -8.78 24.55 -31.44
C ASN A 100 -7.54 23.69 -31.20
N LEU A 101 -6.61 24.29 -30.47
CA LEU A 101 -5.39 23.68 -29.99
C LEU A 101 -5.75 22.52 -29.04
N ALA A 102 -5.12 21.36 -29.26
CA ALA A 102 -4.93 20.26 -28.31
C ALA A 102 -6.07 19.24 -28.08
N ASP A 103 -6.52 18.53 -29.12
CA ASP A 103 -7.06 17.17 -28.94
C ASP A 103 -5.91 16.15 -28.93
N HIS A 104 -5.23 16.04 -27.79
CA HIS A 104 -4.23 15.02 -27.54
C HIS A 104 -4.91 13.70 -27.15
N PRO A 105 -4.46 12.54 -27.64
CA PRO A 105 -5.00 11.23 -27.25
C PRO A 105 -4.76 10.87 -25.78
N ALA A 106 -4.12 11.73 -24.99
CA ALA A 106 -4.06 11.65 -23.53
C ALA A 106 -5.46 11.77 -22.88
N SER A 107 -6.42 12.41 -23.56
CA SER A 107 -7.80 12.57 -23.05
C SER A 107 -8.60 11.27 -23.04
N ARG A 108 -8.21 10.22 -23.80
CA ARG A 108 -8.94 8.94 -23.87
C ARG A 108 -8.55 7.92 -22.80
N LEU A 109 -7.39 8.07 -22.14
CA LEU A 109 -6.98 7.21 -21.00
C LEU A 109 -7.30 7.81 -19.63
N LEU A 110 -7.72 9.06 -19.61
CA LEU A 110 -8.16 9.72 -18.38
C LEU A 110 -9.68 9.61 -18.34
N GLU A 111 -10.20 8.81 -17.41
CA GLU A 111 -11.63 8.68 -17.17
C GLU A 111 -12.26 10.08 -17.13
N GLU A 112 -13.34 10.29 -17.89
CA GLU A 112 -13.95 11.61 -18.05
C GLU A 112 -14.36 12.16 -16.68
N PRO A 113 -14.00 13.41 -16.33
CA PRO A 113 -14.35 13.97 -15.04
C PRO A 113 -15.87 14.00 -14.87
N PHE A 114 -16.35 13.58 -13.71
CA PHE A 114 -17.78 13.48 -13.43
C PHE A 114 -18.27 14.55 -12.43
N ALA A 115 -17.34 15.23 -11.76
CA ALA A 115 -17.66 16.28 -10.81
C ALA A 115 -16.64 17.41 -10.87
N LYS A 116 -17.11 18.61 -10.54
CA LYS A 116 -16.28 19.80 -10.37
C LYS A 116 -16.40 20.27 -8.93
N VAL A 117 -15.27 20.58 -8.29
CA VAL A 117 -15.24 21.18 -6.97
C VAL A 117 -15.73 22.62 -7.08
N ASN A 118 -16.80 22.96 -6.36
CA ASN A 118 -17.36 24.31 -6.39
C ASN A 118 -16.68 25.23 -5.38
N SER A 119 -16.52 24.76 -4.15
CA SER A 119 -15.94 25.51 -3.04
C SER A 119 -15.39 24.54 -2.00
N VAL A 120 -14.35 24.96 -1.30
CA VAL A 120 -13.71 24.22 -0.22
C VAL A 120 -13.73 25.09 1.02
N VAL A 121 -14.18 24.52 2.14
CA VAL A 121 -14.23 25.21 3.43
C VAL A 121 -12.94 24.89 4.20
N PRO A 122 -12.26 25.89 4.78
CA PRO A 122 -11.07 25.65 5.59
C PRO A 122 -11.34 24.66 6.72
N GLY A 123 -10.46 23.66 6.89
CA GLY A 123 -10.61 22.58 7.87
C GLY A 123 -11.64 21.50 7.50
N SER A 124 -12.20 21.52 6.28
CA SER A 124 -13.03 20.42 5.77
C SER A 124 -12.18 19.25 5.25
N PRO A 125 -12.76 18.06 5.05
CA PRO A 125 -12.04 16.93 4.44
C PRO A 125 -11.45 17.26 3.05
N ALA A 126 -12.09 18.14 2.29
CA ALA A 126 -11.60 18.58 0.98
C ALA A 126 -10.36 19.48 1.10
N ASP A 127 -10.31 20.36 2.11
CA ASP A 127 -9.15 21.23 2.39
C ASP A 127 -7.94 20.42 2.85
N LEU A 128 -8.16 19.42 3.73
CA LEU A 128 -7.11 18.50 4.18
C LEU A 128 -6.61 17.59 3.05
N ALA A 129 -7.47 17.28 2.07
CA ALA A 129 -7.09 16.55 0.87
C ALA A 129 -6.36 17.42 -0.17
N GLY A 130 -6.27 18.74 0.06
CA GLY A 130 -5.65 19.69 -0.86
C GLY A 130 -6.46 19.93 -2.14
N LEU A 131 -7.79 19.73 -2.11
CA LEU A 131 -8.67 20.07 -3.23
C LEU A 131 -8.86 21.59 -3.31
N GLU A 132 -8.86 22.12 -4.53
CA GLU A 132 -9.10 23.54 -4.80
C GLU A 132 -10.43 23.77 -5.53
N PRO A 133 -11.05 24.95 -5.37
CA PRO A 133 -12.20 25.33 -6.18
C PRO A 133 -11.86 25.25 -7.69
N ASN A 134 -12.78 24.67 -8.46
CA ASN A 134 -12.67 24.37 -9.89
C ASN A 134 -11.88 23.12 -10.27
N ASP A 135 -11.43 22.32 -9.30
CA ASP A 135 -10.84 21.02 -9.60
C ASP A 135 -11.84 20.06 -10.26
N HIS A 136 -11.35 19.26 -11.21
CA HIS A 136 -12.14 18.26 -11.93
C HIS A 136 -11.84 16.86 -11.37
N ILE A 137 -12.84 16.28 -10.72
CA ILE A 137 -12.73 14.96 -10.08
C ILE A 137 -13.02 13.89 -11.12
N ARG A 138 -12.04 13.02 -11.35
CA ARG A 138 -12.16 11.84 -12.22
C ARG A 138 -12.53 10.60 -11.42
N ASN A 139 -11.88 10.42 -10.28
CA ASN A 139 -12.12 9.34 -9.34
C ASN A 139 -12.12 9.87 -7.89
N PHE A 140 -12.95 9.28 -7.05
CA PHE A 140 -13.01 9.58 -5.63
C PHE A 140 -13.10 8.26 -4.84
N GLY A 141 -11.95 7.75 -4.40
CA GLY A 141 -11.87 6.40 -3.83
C GLY A 141 -12.27 5.33 -4.85
N TYR A 142 -13.37 4.63 -4.58
CA TYR A 142 -13.96 3.64 -5.50
C TYR A 142 -15.00 4.25 -6.47
N VAL A 143 -15.26 5.55 -6.37
CA VAL A 143 -16.31 6.24 -7.11
C VAL A 143 -15.76 6.84 -8.40
N ASN A 144 -16.43 6.57 -9.54
CA ASN A 144 -16.10 7.07 -10.87
C ASN A 144 -17.36 7.55 -11.63
N ARG A 145 -17.17 8.06 -12.85
CA ARG A 145 -18.26 8.54 -13.72
C ARG A 145 -19.38 7.51 -13.91
N SER A 146 -19.06 6.22 -13.95
CA SER A 146 -20.04 5.17 -14.18
C SER A 146 -20.86 4.79 -12.94
N ASN A 147 -20.34 5.02 -11.73
CA ASN A 147 -20.93 4.48 -10.51
C ASN A 147 -21.35 5.52 -9.46
N HIS A 148 -21.10 6.82 -9.67
CA HIS A 148 -21.25 7.89 -8.68
C HIS A 148 -22.66 8.20 -8.16
N ASP A 149 -23.72 7.81 -8.85
CA ASP A 149 -25.13 8.05 -8.48
C ASP A 149 -25.39 9.49 -8.00
N ASN A 150 -25.25 10.47 -8.91
CA ASN A 150 -25.42 11.90 -8.62
C ASN A 150 -24.63 12.38 -7.39
N LEU A 151 -23.39 11.89 -7.24
CA LEU A 151 -22.47 12.18 -6.11
C LEU A 151 -22.87 11.58 -4.76
N LYS A 152 -23.95 10.80 -4.65
CA LYS A 152 -24.34 10.17 -3.38
C LYS A 152 -23.28 9.22 -2.85
N LYS A 153 -22.64 8.43 -3.72
CA LYS A 153 -21.57 7.52 -3.32
C LYS A 153 -20.30 8.26 -2.86
N VAL A 154 -20.07 9.47 -3.39
CA VAL A 154 -18.97 10.33 -2.92
C VAL A 154 -19.26 10.75 -1.48
N ALA A 155 -20.50 11.17 -1.18
CA ALA A 155 -20.90 11.54 0.18
C ALA A 155 -20.78 10.36 1.17
N GLU A 156 -21.22 9.17 0.77
CA GLU A 156 -21.05 7.94 1.58
C GLU A 156 -19.56 7.61 1.82
N CYS A 157 -18.73 7.75 0.79
CA CYS A 157 -17.29 7.54 0.91
C CYS A 157 -16.62 8.55 1.85
N VAL A 158 -17.03 9.83 1.80
CA VAL A 158 -16.57 10.86 2.75
C VAL A 158 -17.03 10.51 4.16
N GLN A 159 -18.32 10.23 4.36
CA GLN A 159 -18.91 9.94 5.67
C GLN A 159 -18.31 8.69 6.32
N GLY A 160 -18.05 7.64 5.55
CA GLY A 160 -17.38 6.43 6.04
C GLY A 160 -15.90 6.64 6.38
N ASN A 161 -15.29 7.71 5.87
CA ASN A 161 -13.89 8.05 6.09
C ASN A 161 -13.69 9.29 7.00
N GLU A 162 -14.78 9.91 7.44
CA GLU A 162 -14.78 10.98 8.45
C GLU A 162 -14.14 10.44 9.74
N GLY A 163 -13.00 11.05 10.12
CA GLY A 163 -12.21 10.63 11.28
C GLY A 163 -11.14 9.56 11.03
N ARG A 164 -10.98 9.06 9.78
CA ARG A 164 -9.98 8.03 9.44
C ARG A 164 -8.73 8.52 8.69
N PHE A 165 -8.67 9.76 8.19
CA PHE A 165 -7.47 10.28 7.54
C PHE A 165 -7.17 11.75 7.87
N ALA A 166 -6.20 11.97 8.76
CA ALA A 166 -5.31 13.14 8.80
C ALA A 166 -3.96 12.78 9.45
N GLY A 167 -3.49 11.55 9.21
CA GLY A 167 -2.20 11.03 9.69
C GLY A 167 -1.14 11.03 8.59
N LEU A 168 -1.03 12.11 7.81
CA LEU A 168 0.11 12.34 6.93
C LEU A 168 0.86 13.59 7.43
N SER A 169 1.93 13.26 8.16
CA SER A 169 3.12 14.04 8.49
C SER A 169 3.23 15.44 7.86
N HIS A 170 3.32 16.42 8.75
CA HIS A 170 3.69 17.82 8.55
C HIS A 170 5.17 18.02 8.10
N SER A 171 5.68 17.22 7.16
CA SER A 171 7.11 17.18 6.80
C SER A 171 7.41 17.65 5.36
N ALA A 172 6.67 18.62 4.85
CA ALA A 172 7.00 19.32 3.61
C ALA A 172 6.49 20.77 3.60
N LEU A 173 6.73 21.51 4.69
CA LEU A 173 6.75 22.98 4.64
C LEU A 173 8.19 23.42 4.36
N VAL A 174 8.54 23.53 3.08
CA VAL A 174 9.54 24.50 2.65
C VAL A 174 8.75 25.66 2.05
N ARG A 175 8.48 26.67 2.88
CA ARG A 175 8.15 28.01 2.39
C ARG A 175 9.49 28.67 2.10
N GLU A 176 9.83 28.77 0.82
CA GLU A 176 10.76 29.80 0.37
C GLU A 176 10.01 31.15 0.45
N GLU A 177 10.64 32.14 1.06
CA GLU A 177 10.21 33.55 0.99
C GLU A 177 10.47 34.15 -0.39
#